data_AF-A0A7C5GY43-F1
#
_entry.id   AF-A0A7C5GY43-F1
#
_cell.length_a   1.000
_cell.length_b   1.000
_cell.length_c   1.000
_cell.angle_alpha   90.00
_cell.angle_beta   90.00
_cell.angle_gamma   90.00
#
_symmetry.space_group_name_H-M   'P 1'
#
loop_
_entity.id
_entity.type
_entity.pdbx_description
1 polymer ?
#
loop_
_entity_poly.entity_id
_entity_poly.type
_entity_poly.pdbx_seq_one_letter_code
_entity_poly.pdbx_strand_id
1 'polypeptide(L)'
;MVGLDDDSREMMINGIKLFAERNLPKDQIMKLDKEGEDLSKERIKEMYDPTKLGIHLLLIPTEYGGIGASNFDMYQVCETLAGIDLGVATAVFATFL
;
A
#
# COMPACT_ATOMS: atom_id res chain seq x y z
N MET A 1 13.34 -17.10 -6.17
CA MET A 1 13.48 -15.74 -5.63
C MET A 1 13.04 -15.80 -4.19
N VAL A 2 13.92 -15.51 -3.23
CA VAL A 2 13.55 -15.49 -1.81
C VAL A 2 12.91 -14.14 -1.56
N GLY A 3 11.63 -14.14 -1.15
CA GLY A 3 10.88 -12.94 -0.82
C GLY A 3 11.17 -12.46 0.59
N LEU A 4 10.22 -11.75 1.17
CA LEU A 4 10.30 -11.37 2.58
C LEU A 4 10.26 -12.61 3.49
N ASP A 5 11.03 -12.56 4.58
CA ASP A 5 10.79 -13.45 5.71
C ASP A 5 9.44 -13.15 6.37
N ASP A 6 8.98 -14.10 7.18
CA ASP A 6 7.62 -14.06 7.76
C ASP A 6 7.42 -12.83 8.64
N ASP A 7 8.42 -12.45 9.44
CA ASP A 7 8.34 -11.30 10.35
C ASP A 7 8.27 -9.99 9.56
N SER A 8 9.16 -9.82 8.57
CA SER A 8 9.16 -8.64 7.69
C SER A 8 7.84 -8.49 6.93
N ARG A 9 7.26 -9.60 6.47
CA ARG A 9 5.97 -9.60 5.79
C ARG A 9 4.83 -9.22 6.73
N GLU A 10 4.80 -9.78 7.93
CA GLU A 10 3.79 -9.43 8.93
C GLU A 10 3.88 -7.94 9.31
N MET A 11 5.09 -7.42 9.50
CA MET A 11 5.30 -6.00 9.77
C MET A 11 4.75 -5.10 8.65
N MET A 12 4.97 -5.46 7.39
CA MET A 12 4.42 -4.73 6.24
C MET A 12 2.89 -4.72 6.26
N ILE A 13 2.26 -5.88 6.41
CA ILE A 13 0.80 -6.03 6.40
C ILE A 13 0.17 -5.26 7.57
N ASN A 14 0.76 -5.34 8.76
CA ASN A 14 0.30 -4.60 9.93
C ASN A 14 0.50 -3.09 9.77
N GLY A 15 1.59 -2.66 9.13
CA GLY A 15 1.84 -1.25 8.78
C GLY A 15 0.76 -0.69 7.87
N ILE A 16 0.36 -1.43 6.83
CA ILE A 16 -0.72 -1.05 5.91
C ILE A 16 -2.04 -0.89 6.67
N LYS A 17 -2.40 -1.87 7.50
CA LYS A 17 -3.65 -1.82 8.30
C LYS A 17 -3.67 -0.62 9.24
N LEU A 18 -2.58 -0.40 9.97
CA LEU A 18 -2.46 0.73 10.90
C LEU A 18 -2.51 2.08 10.18
N PHE A 19 -1.89 2.18 8.99
CA PHE A 19 -1.98 3.38 8.16
C PHE A 19 -3.43 3.64 7.74
N ALA A 20 -4.14 2.62 7.27
CA ALA A 20 -5.52 2.72 6.82
C ALA A 20 -6.46 3.14 7.96
N GLU A 21 -6.35 2.50 9.13
CA GLU A 21 -7.16 2.84 10.31
C GLU A 21 -7.03 4.32 10.70
N ARG A 22 -5.83 4.89 10.56
CA ARG A 22 -5.55 6.29 10.94
C ARG A 22 -5.90 7.30 9.85
N ASN A 23 -5.76 6.93 8.58
CA ASN A 23 -5.72 7.90 7.48
C ASN A 23 -6.82 7.71 6.43
N LEU A 24 -7.52 6.57 6.45
CA LEU A 24 -8.56 6.19 5.50
C LEU A 24 -9.88 5.85 6.24
N PRO A 25 -10.46 6.80 7.01
CA PRO A 25 -11.71 6.55 7.71
C PRO A 25 -12.83 6.24 6.71
N LYS A 26 -13.67 5.26 7.06
CA LYS A 26 -14.73 4.74 6.18
C LYS A 26 -15.65 5.83 5.60
N ASP A 27 -16.05 6.81 6.41
CA ASP A 27 -16.93 7.89 5.95
C ASP A 27 -16.28 8.77 4.87
N GLN A 28 -14.95 8.95 4.92
CA GLN A 28 -14.21 9.67 3.89
C GLN A 28 -14.18 8.87 2.59
N ILE A 29 -13.87 7.58 2.66
CA ILE A 29 -13.86 6.70 1.48
C ILE A 29 -15.24 6.65 0.81
N MET A 30 -16.31 6.47 1.61
CA MET A 30 -17.68 6.48 1.09
C MET A 30 -18.07 7.80 0.43
N LYS A 31 -17.54 8.93 0.92
CA LYS A 31 -17.75 10.24 0.30
C LYS A 31 -17.07 10.32 -1.07
N LEU A 32 -15.81 9.88 -1.15
CA LEU A 32 -15.04 9.82 -2.40
C LEU A 32 -15.75 8.93 -3.44
N ASP A 33 -16.19 7.74 -3.04
CA ASP A 33 -16.92 6.82 -3.92
C ASP A 33 -18.22 7.44 -4.46
N LYS A 34 -18.98 8.11 -3.58
CA LYS A 34 -20.23 8.77 -3.95
C LYS A 34 -20.01 9.94 -4.91
N GLU A 35 -18.93 10.67 -4.73
CA GLU A 35 -18.59 11.84 -5.54
C GLU A 35 -17.82 11.44 -6.82
N GLY A 36 -17.34 10.19 -6.91
CA GLY A 36 -16.52 9.71 -8.02
C GLY A 36 -15.12 10.33 -8.01
N GLU A 37 -14.61 10.64 -6.82
CA GLU A 37 -13.28 11.25 -6.63
C GLU A 37 -12.25 10.22 -6.18
N ASP A 38 -11.00 10.43 -6.58
CA ASP A 38 -9.87 9.59 -6.17
C ASP A 38 -9.31 10.02 -4.82
N LEU A 39 -8.52 9.13 -4.20
CA LEU A 39 -7.72 9.49 -3.04
C LEU A 39 -6.74 10.63 -3.39
N SER A 40 -6.60 11.59 -2.48
CA SER A 40 -5.73 12.74 -2.72
C SER A 40 -4.27 12.34 -2.96
N LYS A 41 -3.58 13.10 -3.83
CA LYS A 41 -2.16 12.89 -4.12
C LYS A 41 -1.29 13.00 -2.87
N GLU A 42 -1.67 13.89 -1.95
CA GLU A 42 -1.00 14.05 -0.67
C GLU A 42 -1.05 12.75 0.13
N ARG A 43 -2.21 12.07 0.18
CA ARG A 43 -2.34 10.80 0.88
C ARG A 43 -1.53 9.69 0.23
N ILE A 44 -1.51 9.61 -1.10
CA ILE A 44 -0.66 8.65 -1.83
C ILE A 44 0.83 8.91 -1.55
N LYS A 45 1.26 10.18 -1.52
CA LYS A 45 2.63 10.53 -1.15
C LYS A 45 3.00 10.07 0.27
N GLU A 46 2.06 10.11 1.21
CA GLU A 46 2.30 9.57 2.56
C GLU A 46 2.49 8.06 2.57
N MET A 47 1.75 7.33 1.72
CA MET A 47 1.96 5.88 1.56
C MET A 47 3.33 5.58 0.93
N TYR A 48 3.85 6.49 0.11
CA TYR A 48 5.16 6.35 -0.53
C TYR A 48 6.31 6.88 0.33
N ASP A 49 6.03 7.61 1.40
CA ASP A 49 7.08 8.07 2.32
C ASP A 49 7.73 6.86 3.01
N PRO A 50 9.04 6.60 2.82
CA PRO A 50 9.74 5.48 3.44
C PRO A 50 9.74 5.51 4.96
N THR A 51 9.55 6.68 5.57
CA THR A 51 9.46 6.84 7.03
C THR A 51 8.08 6.52 7.59
N LYS A 52 7.06 6.40 6.72
CA LYS A 52 5.67 6.08 7.10
C LYS A 52 5.29 4.66 6.70
N LEU A 53 5.40 4.34 5.40
CA LEU A 53 5.00 3.04 4.87
C LEU A 53 5.94 2.55 3.75
N GLY A 54 6.41 3.45 2.88
CA GLY A 54 7.37 3.12 1.83
C GLY A 54 6.87 2.08 0.82
N ILE A 55 5.55 1.97 0.61
CA ILE A 55 4.95 0.83 -0.11
C ILE A 55 5.44 0.68 -1.56
N HIS A 56 5.79 1.79 -2.21
CA HIS A 56 6.37 1.81 -3.55
C HIS A 56 7.74 1.09 -3.68
N LEU A 57 8.42 0.85 -2.55
CA LEU A 57 9.73 0.16 -2.52
C LEU A 57 9.61 -1.37 -2.56
N LEU A 58 8.39 -1.93 -2.41
CA LEU A 58 8.17 -3.37 -2.30
C LEU A 58 8.79 -4.16 -3.46
N LEU A 59 8.55 -3.72 -4.69
CA LEU A 59 9.01 -4.40 -5.90
C LEU A 59 10.42 -4.01 -6.34
N ILE A 60 11.05 -3.06 -5.65
CA ILE A 60 12.40 -2.61 -5.98
C ILE A 60 13.39 -3.60 -5.33
N PRO A 61 14.37 -4.14 -6.10
CA PRO A 61 15.43 -4.97 -5.52
C PRO A 61 16.22 -4.23 -4.42
N THR A 62 16.69 -4.98 -3.44
CA THR A 62 17.42 -4.43 -2.27
C THR A 62 18.71 -3.70 -2.66
N GLU A 63 19.39 -4.13 -3.73
CA GLU A 63 20.59 -3.47 -4.27
C GLU A 63 20.33 -2.03 -4.78
N TYR A 64 19.07 -1.69 -5.05
CA TYR A 64 18.64 -0.34 -5.44
C TYR A 64 17.93 0.41 -4.31
N GLY A 65 18.05 -0.07 -3.06
CA GLY A 65 17.41 0.54 -1.90
C GLY A 65 15.93 0.18 -1.71
N GLY A 66 15.46 -0.86 -2.41
CA GLY A 66 14.11 -1.39 -2.24
C GLY A 66 14.01 -2.48 -1.18
N ILE A 67 12.82 -3.08 -1.08
CA ILE A 67 12.51 -4.15 -0.11
C ILE A 67 12.74 -5.54 -0.73
N GLY A 68 12.63 -5.68 -2.05
CA GLY A 68 12.87 -6.95 -2.75
C GLY A 68 11.79 -8.01 -2.50
N ALA A 69 10.54 -7.60 -2.36
CA ALA A 69 9.41 -8.49 -2.16
C ALA A 69 9.20 -9.44 -3.35
N SER A 70 8.79 -10.67 -3.07
CA SER A 70 8.41 -11.64 -4.10
C SER A 70 7.01 -11.36 -4.63
N ASN A 71 6.65 -12.04 -5.73
CA ASN A 71 5.28 -12.00 -6.26
C ASN A 71 4.23 -12.47 -5.24
N PHE A 72 4.60 -13.41 -4.35
CA PHE A 72 3.69 -13.89 -3.32
C PHE A 72 3.45 -12.82 -2.24
N ASP A 73 4.51 -12.14 -1.82
CA ASP A 73 4.41 -11.01 -0.87
C ASP A 73 3.58 -9.88 -1.49
N MET A 74 3.80 -9.58 -2.78
CA MET A 74 3.03 -8.57 -3.51
C MET A 74 1.55 -8.92 -3.57
N TYR A 75 1.20 -10.18 -3.85
CA TYR A 75 -0.19 -10.63 -3.82
C TYR A 75 -0.86 -10.34 -2.46
N GLN A 76 -0.20 -10.66 -1.34
CA GLN A 76 -0.77 -10.44 -0.02
C GLN A 76 -0.92 -8.96 0.33
N VAL A 77 0.03 -8.13 -0.11
CA VAL A 77 -0.06 -6.67 0.04
C VAL A 77 -1.24 -6.11 -0.78
N CYS A 78 -1.38 -6.53 -2.03
CA CYS A 78 -2.51 -6.14 -2.88
C CYS A 78 -3.84 -6.55 -2.27
N GLU A 79 -3.96 -7.80 -1.81
CA GLU A 79 -5.17 -8.32 -1.15
C GLU A 79 -5.50 -7.51 0.11
N THR A 80 -4.50 -7.18 0.92
CA THR A 80 -4.68 -6.38 2.14
C THR A 80 -5.18 -4.98 1.82
N LEU A 81 -4.58 -4.30 0.84
CA LEU A 81 -5.03 -2.97 0.42
C LEU A 81 -6.42 -3.00 -0.21
N ALA A 82 -6.71 -3.95 -1.08
CA ALA A 82 -8.01 -4.08 -1.72
C ALA A 82 -9.12 -4.41 -0.71
N GLY A 83 -8.78 -5.13 0.36
CA GLY A 83 -9.69 -5.38 1.49
C GLY A 83 -9.99 -4.13 2.34
N ILE A 84 -9.12 -3.11 2.30
CA ILE A 84 -9.38 -1.79 2.89
C ILE A 84 -10.26 -0.99 1.95
N ASP A 85 -9.78 -0.78 0.73
CA ASP A 85 -10.52 -0.11 -0.34
C ASP A 85 -9.88 -0.40 -1.71
N LEU A 86 -10.70 -0.73 -2.70
CA LEU A 86 -10.22 -1.09 -4.04
C LEU A 86 -9.70 0.14 -4.81
N GLY A 87 -10.29 1.31 -4.61
CA GLY A 87 -9.83 2.57 -5.21
C GLY A 87 -8.44 2.94 -4.71
N VAL A 88 -8.20 2.83 -3.40
CA VAL A 88 -6.88 3.04 -2.78
C VAL A 88 -5.85 2.05 -3.30
N ALA A 89 -6.17 0.75 -3.34
CA ALA A 89 -5.26 -0.27 -3.86
C ALA A 89 -4.85 0.02 -5.31
N THR A 90 -5.82 0.42 -6.13
CA THR A 90 -5.59 0.81 -7.52
C THR A 90 -4.75 2.08 -7.60
N ALA A 91 -5.04 3.11 -6.81
CA ALA A 91 -4.28 4.36 -6.78
C ALA A 91 -2.81 4.16 -6.35
N VAL A 92 -2.50 3.11 -5.59
CA VAL A 92 -1.12 2.76 -5.19
C VAL A 92 -0.37 1.97 -6.27
N PHE A 93 -1.02 1.04 -6.97
CA PHE A 93 -0.32 0.16 -7.91
C PHE A 93 -0.51 0.52 -9.39
N ALA A 94 -1.54 1.30 -9.71
CA ALA A 94 -1.83 1.77 -11.06
C ALA A 94 -1.17 3.12 -11.39
N THR A 95 -0.28 3.65 -10.54
CA THR A 95 0.53 4.85 -10.86
C THR A 95 1.54 4.64 -12.00
N PHE A 96 1.55 3.46 -12.62
CA PHE A 96 2.45 3.08 -13.72
C PHE A 96 1.71 2.62 -14.99
N LEU A 97 0.53 3.19 -15.27
CA LEU A 97 -0.15 3.04 -16.57
C LEU A 97 0.01 4.29 -17.44
#